data_AF-A0A1L9V4E5-F1
#
_entry.id   AF-A0A1L9V4E5-F1
#
_cell.length_a   1.000
_cell.length_b   1.000
_cell.length_c   1.000
_cell.angle_alpha   90.00
_cell.angle_beta   90.00
_cell.angle_gamma   90.00
#
_symmetry.space_group_name_H-M   'P 1'
#
loop_
_entity.id
_entity.type
_entity.pdbx_description
1 polymer ?
#
loop_
_entity_poly.entity_id
_entity_poly.type
_entity_poly.pdbx_seq_one_letter_code
_entity_poly.pdbx_strand_id
1 'polypeptide(L)'
;MKPIANVSQMFVDRYCNGSGQTGFTETDLGRILAQGMWDNDKKGEEGFISMSRSRKGTAKKRWEHSRQVTAAELLETLRNTIQSEAVEMSFDYLMLHRVCWGMLRFAKEACDAHLRKLFGFGYLEKESQLPFLVGYIFMAVMNTDRLGKQIVEKGEAVKSNLLMCAAEVVEDMIDTKSGSIVHKKLATQGFQIEFEED
;
A
#
# COMPACT_ATOMS: atom_id res chain seq x y z
N MET A 1 11.18 -4.29 4.29
CA MET A 1 11.16 -3.18 3.32
C MET A 1 12.56 -2.59 3.24
N LYS A 2 13.08 -2.24 2.06
CA LYS A 2 14.41 -1.61 1.94
C LYS A 2 14.23 -0.09 1.77
N PRO A 3 14.97 0.76 2.49
CA PRO A 3 14.92 2.20 2.31
C PRO A 3 15.41 2.61 0.91
N ILE A 4 14.79 3.62 0.32
CA ILE A 4 15.13 4.15 -1.00
C ILE A 4 16.06 5.35 -0.85
N ALA A 5 15.83 6.19 0.15
CA ALA A 5 16.64 7.36 0.44
C ALA A 5 18.02 6.95 0.95
N ASN A 6 19.03 7.63 0.42
CA ASN A 6 20.43 7.40 0.79
C ASN A 6 20.66 7.56 2.30
N VAL A 7 20.03 8.55 2.93
CA VAL A 7 20.11 8.78 4.38
C VAL A 7 19.64 7.54 5.14
N SER A 8 18.47 7.04 4.81
CA SER A 8 17.86 5.88 5.45
C SER A 8 18.68 4.60 5.21
N GLN A 9 19.24 4.43 4.00
CA GLN A 9 20.18 3.33 3.70
C GLN A 9 21.42 3.38 4.58
N MET A 10 22.02 4.57 4.77
CA MET A 10 23.16 4.73 5.67
C MET A 10 22.83 4.35 7.12
N PHE A 11 21.63 4.71 7.60
CA PHE A 11 21.16 4.28 8.92
C PHE A 11 21.04 2.75 9.01
N VAL A 12 20.45 2.10 8.01
CA VAL A 12 20.35 0.63 7.97
C VAL A 12 21.74 -0.02 7.93
N ASP A 13 22.65 0.49 7.09
CA ASP A 13 23.99 -0.08 6.98
C ASP A 13 24.77 0.05 8.29
N ARG A 14 24.62 1.18 8.99
CA ARG A 14 25.27 1.43 10.27
C ARG A 14 24.70 0.60 11.40
N TYR A 15 23.38 0.59 11.56
CA TYR A 15 22.73 0.03 12.75
C TYR A 15 22.23 -1.40 12.58
N CYS A 16 21.92 -1.83 11.35
CA CYS A 16 21.48 -3.20 11.08
C CYS A 16 22.60 -4.06 10.51
N ASN A 17 23.43 -3.52 9.62
CA ASN A 17 24.48 -4.28 8.93
C ASN A 17 25.87 -4.14 9.57
N GLY A 18 26.03 -3.27 10.58
CA GLY A 18 27.26 -3.14 11.35
C GLY A 18 28.45 -2.62 10.54
N SER A 19 28.21 -1.78 9.53
CA SER A 19 29.27 -1.27 8.63
C SER A 19 30.40 -0.52 9.34
N GLY A 20 30.18 -0.07 10.58
CA GLY A 20 31.15 0.69 11.38
C GLY A 20 31.40 2.12 10.88
N GLN A 21 30.84 2.51 9.75
CA GLN A 21 30.95 3.86 9.22
C GLN A 21 30.18 4.83 10.13
N THR A 22 30.88 5.86 10.62
CA THR A 22 30.29 6.91 11.46
C THR A 22 30.44 8.27 10.77
N GLY A 23 29.33 9.00 10.67
CA GLY A 23 29.28 10.32 10.02
C GLY A 23 28.96 10.30 8.53
N PHE A 24 28.74 11.49 7.97
CA PHE A 24 28.49 11.69 6.54
C PHE A 24 29.79 12.14 5.86
N THR A 25 30.09 11.55 4.70
CA THR A 25 31.15 12.09 3.81
C THR A 25 30.59 13.21 2.95
N GLU A 26 31.47 14.05 2.38
CA GLU A 26 31.06 15.10 1.43
C GLU A 26 30.31 14.51 0.23
N THR A 27 30.73 13.33 -0.24
CA THR A 27 30.05 12.59 -1.30
C THR A 27 28.66 12.10 -0.88
N ASP A 28 28.48 11.68 0.37
CA ASP A 28 27.17 11.28 0.90
C ASP A 28 26.22 12.47 0.95
N LEU A 29 26.69 13.61 1.47
CA LEU A 29 25.93 14.84 1.54
C LEU A 29 25.52 15.31 0.13
N GLY A 30 26.45 15.31 -0.82
CA GLY A 30 26.14 15.65 -2.21
C GLY A 30 25.07 14.74 -2.82
N ARG A 31 25.14 13.43 -2.56
CA ARG A 31 24.16 12.44 -3.06
C ARG A 31 22.77 12.62 -2.44
N ILE A 32 22.72 12.87 -1.14
CA ILE A 32 21.47 13.10 -0.41
C ILE A 32 20.78 14.36 -0.92
N LEU A 33 21.55 15.44 -1.05
CA LEU A 33 21.01 16.73 -1.44
C LEU A 33 20.56 16.78 -2.91
N ALA A 34 21.24 16.03 -3.79
CA ALA A 34 20.81 15.85 -5.17
C ALA A 34 19.47 15.07 -5.31
N GLN A 35 19.11 14.26 -4.31
CA GLN A 35 17.89 13.45 -4.30
C GLN A 35 16.77 14.00 -3.41
N GLY A 36 17.09 14.81 -2.40
CA GLY A 36 16.17 15.33 -1.37
C GLY A 36 15.22 16.43 -1.85
N MET A 37 14.75 16.36 -3.09
CA MET A 37 13.88 17.37 -3.68
C MET A 37 12.40 17.03 -3.50
N TRP A 38 11.90 17.43 -2.33
CA TRP A 38 10.48 17.61 -2.06
C TRP A 38 10.17 19.10 -2.28
N ASP A 39 9.20 19.41 -3.14
CA ASP A 39 8.64 20.77 -3.17
C ASP A 39 7.85 20.93 -1.87
N ASN A 40 8.37 21.74 -0.94
CA ASN A 40 7.57 22.25 0.18
C ASN A 40 6.50 23.16 -0.43
N ASP A 41 5.37 22.58 -0.84
CA ASP A 41 4.21 23.34 -1.30
C ASP A 41 3.60 24.05 -0.09
N LYS A 42 4.10 25.26 0.12
CA LYS A 42 3.65 26.30 1.06
C LYS A 42 3.78 25.93 2.54
N LYS A 43 4.11 26.96 3.33
CA LYS A 43 3.95 26.96 4.78
C LYS A 43 2.46 26.74 5.09
N GLY A 44 2.06 25.49 5.26
CA GLY A 44 0.86 25.17 6.02
C GLY A 44 1.01 25.72 7.43
N GLU A 45 -0.11 26.09 8.04
CA GLU A 45 -0.17 26.55 9.42
C GLU A 45 0.60 25.60 10.36
N GLU A 46 1.16 26.18 11.42
CA GLU A 46 2.14 25.57 12.31
C GLU A 46 1.84 24.09 12.64
N GLY A 47 2.70 23.20 12.15
CA GLY A 47 2.72 21.78 12.54
C GLY A 47 2.31 20.77 11.46
N PHE A 48 1.73 21.21 10.33
CA PHE A 48 1.32 20.30 9.26
C PHE A 48 2.28 20.32 8.07
N ILE A 49 2.93 19.20 7.79
CA ILE A 49 3.81 19.04 6.62
C ILE A 49 3.04 18.23 5.58
N SER A 50 2.54 18.92 4.56
CA SER A 50 2.04 18.28 3.35
C SER A 50 3.24 17.92 2.47
N MET A 51 3.48 16.61 2.27
CA MET A 51 4.56 16.13 1.42
C MET A 51 3.98 15.53 0.14
N SER A 52 4.13 16.22 -0.99
CA SER A 52 3.78 15.68 -2.31
C SER A 52 5.04 15.11 -2.99
N ARG A 53 4.99 13.85 -3.45
CA ARG A 53 6.08 13.28 -4.27
C ARG A 53 6.02 13.88 -5.67
N SER A 54 6.80 14.93 -5.93
CA SER A 54 7.00 15.42 -7.30
C SER A 54 7.78 14.39 -8.13
N ARG A 55 7.08 13.66 -9.01
CA ARG A 55 7.67 12.66 -9.91
C ARG A 55 8.54 13.26 -11.03
N LYS A 56 8.64 14.60 -11.15
CA LYS A 56 9.33 15.26 -12.26
C LYS A 56 10.72 15.75 -11.83
N GLY A 57 11.75 15.19 -12.46
CA GLY A 57 13.17 15.47 -12.22
C GLY A 57 13.68 16.85 -12.66
N THR A 58 12.96 17.93 -12.38
CA THR A 58 13.44 19.32 -12.57
C THR A 58 14.48 19.73 -11.52
N ALA A 59 14.54 18.97 -10.43
CA ALA A 59 15.42 19.09 -9.29
C ALA A 59 16.93 19.09 -9.61
N LYS A 60 17.33 18.24 -10.55
CA LYS A 60 18.73 17.86 -10.79
C LYS A 60 19.63 19.05 -11.18
N LYS A 61 19.05 20.12 -11.73
CA LYS A 61 19.79 21.28 -12.26
C LYS A 61 20.15 22.35 -11.23
N ARG A 62 19.59 22.32 -10.02
CA ARG A 62 19.76 23.44 -9.07
C ARG A 62 21.07 23.38 -8.26
N TRP A 63 21.76 22.24 -8.25
CA TRP A 63 22.87 21.95 -7.33
C TRP A 63 24.22 21.68 -7.99
N GLU A 64 24.32 21.78 -9.32
CA GLU A 64 25.59 21.60 -10.06
C GLU A 64 26.64 22.69 -9.77
N HIS A 65 26.28 23.76 -9.05
CA HIS A 65 27.23 24.77 -8.57
C HIS A 65 27.22 24.87 -7.05
N SER A 66 28.27 24.32 -6.42
CA SER A 66 28.94 24.72 -5.17
C SER A 66 28.29 25.81 -4.32
N ARG A 67 27.04 25.64 -3.91
CA ARG A 67 26.40 26.54 -2.96
C ARG A 67 26.71 26.01 -1.57
N GLN A 68 27.33 26.84 -0.73
CA GLN A 68 27.46 26.53 0.69
C GLN A 68 26.06 26.39 1.28
N VAL A 69 25.67 25.15 1.57
CA VAL A 69 24.38 24.84 2.21
C VAL A 69 24.52 25.21 3.67
N THR A 70 23.57 26.00 4.18
CA THR A 70 23.56 26.30 5.61
C THR A 70 23.26 25.03 6.40
N ALA A 71 23.74 24.94 7.65
CA ALA A 71 23.43 23.78 8.51
C ALA A 71 21.91 23.58 8.66
N ALA A 72 21.13 24.66 8.66
CA ALA A 72 19.67 24.62 8.72
C ALA A 72 19.06 23.97 7.48
N GLU A 73 19.45 24.39 6.27
CA GLU A 73 18.94 23.83 5.01
C GLU A 73 19.29 22.33 4.85
N LEU A 74 20.50 21.95 5.30
CA LEU A 74 20.92 20.55 5.28
C LEU A 74 20.05 19.71 6.24
N LEU A 75 19.86 20.17 7.47
CA LEU A 75 19.03 19.47 8.46
C LEU A 75 17.57 19.37 8.02
N GLU A 76 17.04 20.42 7.40
CA GLU A 76 15.68 20.41 6.83
C GLU A 76 15.56 19.36 5.71
N THR A 77 16.52 19.33 4.79
CA THR A 77 16.53 18.35 3.68
C THR A 77 16.65 16.92 4.20
N LEU A 78 17.53 16.68 5.17
CA LEU A 78 17.70 15.38 5.83
C LEU A 78 16.42 14.93 6.52
N ARG A 79 15.83 15.82 7.33
CA ARG A 79 14.59 15.56 8.06
C ARG A 79 13.45 15.20 7.12
N ASN A 80 13.22 16.01 6.08
CA ASN A 80 12.13 15.80 5.14
C ASN A 80 12.33 14.50 4.35
N THR A 81 13.58 14.21 3.95
CA THR A 81 13.92 12.96 3.26
C THR A 81 13.60 11.73 4.13
N ILE A 82 13.99 11.72 5.40
CA ILE A 82 13.67 10.61 6.32
C ILE A 82 12.16 10.53 6.55
N GLN A 83 11.52 11.66 6.85
CA GLN A 83 10.08 11.73 7.15
C GLN A 83 9.23 11.20 5.99
N SER A 84 9.70 11.40 4.76
CA SER A 84 9.01 10.94 3.57
C SER A 84 8.91 9.42 3.41
N GLU A 85 9.84 8.67 4.00
CA GLU A 85 9.81 7.20 4.01
C GLU A 85 9.19 6.68 5.29
N ALA A 86 9.05 7.53 6.32
CA ALA A 86 8.62 7.12 7.63
C ALA A 86 7.21 6.52 7.62
N VAL A 87 6.28 7.06 6.82
CA VAL A 87 4.94 6.47 6.64
C VAL A 87 5.01 5.07 6.05
N GLU A 88 5.83 4.90 5.01
CA GLU A 88 6.00 3.63 4.28
C GLU A 88 6.67 2.58 5.17
N MET A 89 7.66 2.98 5.97
CA MET A 89 8.35 2.11 6.94
C MET A 89 7.50 1.79 8.17
N SER A 90 6.59 2.69 8.55
CA SER A 90 5.71 2.52 9.71
C SER A 90 4.38 1.85 9.37
N PHE A 91 4.15 1.58 8.07
CA PHE A 91 2.96 0.92 7.59
C PHE A 91 2.87 -0.52 8.12
N ASP A 92 1.81 -0.81 8.88
CA ASP A 92 1.58 -2.16 9.40
C ASP A 92 1.00 -3.07 8.32
N TYR A 93 1.91 -3.57 7.47
CA TYR A 93 1.57 -4.49 6.38
C TYR A 93 0.91 -5.78 6.88
N LEU A 94 1.29 -6.28 8.06
CA LEU A 94 0.70 -7.50 8.63
C LEU A 94 -0.74 -7.28 9.06
N MET A 95 -1.04 -6.11 9.63
CA MET A 95 -2.41 -5.71 9.96
C MET A 95 -3.26 -5.58 8.68
N LEU A 96 -2.76 -4.88 7.65
CA LEU A 96 -3.46 -4.82 6.36
C LEU A 96 -3.74 -6.22 5.83
N HIS A 97 -2.72 -7.08 5.81
CA HIS A 97 -2.84 -8.44 5.30
C HIS A 97 -3.90 -9.24 6.07
N ARG A 98 -3.97 -9.11 7.40
CA ARG A 98 -5.01 -9.74 8.22
C ARG A 98 -6.42 -9.25 7.87
N VAL A 99 -6.60 -7.96 7.62
CA VAL A 99 -7.89 -7.40 7.19
C VAL A 99 -8.30 -7.96 5.83
N CYS A 100 -7.39 -7.95 4.84
CA CYS A 100 -7.66 -8.53 3.52
C CYS A 100 -7.98 -10.03 3.62
N TRP A 101 -7.30 -10.75 4.51
CA TRP A 101 -7.57 -12.17 4.71
C TRP A 101 -8.94 -12.40 5.35
N GLY A 102 -9.35 -11.56 6.30
CA GLY A 102 -10.69 -11.54 6.86
C GLY A 102 -11.75 -11.34 5.78
N MET A 103 -11.54 -10.37 4.88
CA MET A 103 -12.41 -10.12 3.72
C MET A 103 -12.60 -11.37 2.87
N LEU A 104 -11.51 -12.07 2.53
CA LEU A 104 -11.56 -13.28 1.72
C LEU A 104 -12.30 -14.42 2.44
N ARG A 105 -12.20 -14.51 3.77
CA ARG A 105 -12.99 -15.48 4.55
C ARG A 105 -14.49 -15.17 4.48
N PHE A 106 -14.88 -13.92 4.70
CA PHE A 106 -16.28 -13.51 4.61
C PHE A 106 -16.84 -13.73 3.20
N ALA A 107 -16.08 -13.37 2.17
CA ALA A 107 -16.46 -13.61 0.78
C ALA A 107 -16.61 -15.11 0.47
N LYS A 108 -15.71 -15.95 1.02
CA LYS A 108 -15.81 -17.40 0.90
C LYS A 108 -17.10 -17.88 1.54
N GLU A 109 -17.39 -17.48 2.78
CA GLU A 109 -18.58 -17.91 3.52
C GLU A 109 -19.87 -17.54 2.78
N ALA A 110 -19.97 -16.31 2.27
CA ALA A 110 -21.12 -15.85 1.49
C ALA A 110 -21.29 -16.60 0.16
N CYS A 111 -20.19 -16.91 -0.53
CA CYS A 111 -20.23 -17.52 -1.86
C CYS A 111 -20.15 -19.06 -1.86
N ASP A 112 -19.86 -19.70 -0.71
CA ASP A 112 -19.43 -21.10 -0.64
C ASP A 112 -20.45 -22.06 -1.25
N ALA A 113 -21.72 -21.87 -0.97
CA ALA A 113 -22.80 -22.72 -1.47
C ALA A 113 -22.86 -22.73 -3.00
N HIS A 114 -22.69 -21.55 -3.62
CA HIS A 114 -22.69 -21.39 -5.06
C HIS A 114 -21.42 -21.97 -5.69
N LEU A 115 -20.25 -21.72 -5.11
CA LEU A 115 -18.97 -22.20 -5.61
C LEU A 115 -18.85 -23.73 -5.50
N ARG A 116 -19.31 -24.33 -4.41
CA ARG A 116 -19.36 -25.79 -4.25
C ARG A 116 -20.26 -26.46 -5.28
N LYS A 117 -21.35 -25.82 -5.67
CA LYS A 117 -22.26 -26.34 -6.71
C LYS A 117 -21.60 -26.35 -8.09
N LEU A 118 -20.71 -25.40 -8.38
CA LEU A 118 -20.03 -25.26 -9.67
C LEU A 118 -18.73 -26.07 -9.76
N PHE A 119 -17.93 -26.08 -8.68
CA PHE A 119 -16.56 -26.62 -8.69
C PHE A 119 -16.37 -27.81 -7.74
N GLY A 120 -17.40 -28.20 -6.97
CA GLY A 120 -17.34 -29.29 -6.00
C GLY A 120 -16.78 -28.87 -4.63
N PHE A 121 -16.81 -29.78 -3.66
CA PHE A 121 -16.40 -29.52 -2.27
C PHE A 121 -14.89 -29.26 -2.09
N GLY A 122 -14.07 -29.63 -3.08
CA GLY A 122 -12.61 -29.50 -3.04
C GLY A 122 -12.04 -28.29 -3.79
N TYR A 123 -12.88 -27.31 -4.19
CA TYR A 123 -12.39 -26.15 -4.94
C TYR A 123 -11.41 -25.28 -4.12
N LEU A 124 -11.53 -25.32 -2.79
CA LEU A 124 -10.55 -24.79 -1.83
C LEU A 124 -10.33 -25.83 -0.73
N GLU A 125 -9.14 -26.41 -0.68
CA GLU A 125 -8.75 -27.41 0.33
C GLU A 125 -8.11 -26.77 1.56
N LYS A 126 -7.34 -25.70 1.34
CA LYS A 126 -6.51 -25.07 2.38
C LYS A 126 -6.80 -23.58 2.44
N GLU A 127 -6.65 -23.03 3.64
CA GLU A 127 -6.79 -21.60 3.85
C GLU A 127 -5.81 -20.78 3.01
N SER A 128 -4.60 -21.30 2.78
CA SER A 128 -3.59 -20.67 1.91
C SER A 128 -4.06 -20.46 0.46
N GLN A 129 -5.16 -21.10 0.05
CA GLN A 129 -5.76 -20.96 -1.28
C GLN A 129 -6.85 -19.88 -1.33
N LEU A 130 -7.19 -19.22 -0.21
CA LEU A 130 -8.17 -18.13 -0.18
C LEU A 130 -7.91 -17.03 -1.23
N PRO A 131 -6.67 -16.63 -1.55
CA PRO A 131 -6.43 -15.67 -2.63
C PRO A 131 -6.97 -16.12 -4.00
N PHE A 132 -7.11 -17.43 -4.25
CA PHE A 132 -7.65 -17.97 -5.49
C PHE A 132 -9.19 -17.89 -5.56
N LEU A 133 -9.86 -17.62 -4.44
CA LEU A 133 -11.33 -17.46 -4.38
C LEU A 133 -11.82 -16.45 -5.42
N VAL A 134 -11.14 -15.32 -5.55
CA VAL A 134 -11.48 -14.26 -6.52
C VAL A 134 -11.44 -14.80 -7.95
N GLY A 135 -10.45 -15.64 -8.26
CA GLY A 135 -10.36 -16.34 -9.54
C GLY A 135 -11.53 -17.30 -9.78
N TYR A 136 -11.94 -18.07 -8.76
CA TYR A 136 -13.11 -18.93 -8.86
C TYR A 136 -14.41 -18.15 -9.06
N ILE A 137 -14.55 -17.00 -8.40
CA ILE A 137 -15.70 -16.10 -8.57
C ILE A 137 -15.77 -15.61 -10.02
N PHE A 138 -14.67 -15.06 -10.55
CA PHE A 138 -14.64 -14.60 -11.94
C PHE A 138 -14.79 -15.74 -12.93
N MET A 139 -14.17 -16.90 -12.71
CA MET A 139 -14.38 -18.07 -13.56
C MET A 139 -15.85 -18.51 -13.54
N ALA A 140 -16.52 -18.53 -12.39
CA ALA A 140 -17.95 -18.85 -12.33
C ALA A 140 -18.81 -17.86 -13.14
N VAL A 141 -18.44 -16.58 -13.14
CA VAL A 141 -19.12 -15.54 -13.93
C VAL A 141 -18.78 -15.63 -15.43
N MET A 142 -17.54 -15.98 -15.78
CA MET A 142 -17.03 -15.98 -17.16
C MET A 142 -17.20 -17.31 -17.92
N ASN A 143 -17.07 -18.48 -17.28
CA ASN A 143 -16.95 -19.79 -17.96
C ASN A 143 -18.26 -20.43 -18.45
N THR A 144 -19.31 -19.67 -18.78
CA THR A 144 -20.54 -20.25 -19.34
C THR A 144 -20.60 -20.42 -20.86
N ASP A 145 -19.63 -19.94 -21.65
CA ASP A 145 -19.70 -20.15 -23.12
C ASP A 145 -19.18 -21.51 -23.60
N ARG A 146 -18.31 -22.19 -22.84
CA ARG A 146 -17.73 -23.48 -23.25
C ARG A 146 -18.30 -24.71 -22.54
N LEU A 147 -18.84 -24.55 -21.33
CA LEU A 147 -19.45 -25.66 -20.55
C LEU A 147 -20.98 -25.53 -20.41
N GLY A 148 -21.57 -24.41 -20.84
CA GLY A 148 -22.96 -24.03 -20.59
C GLY A 148 -24.03 -24.56 -21.54
N LYS A 149 -23.80 -25.63 -22.32
CA LYS A 149 -24.84 -26.21 -23.18
C LYS A 149 -25.84 -27.14 -22.46
N GLN A 150 -25.69 -27.36 -21.15
CA GLN A 150 -26.59 -28.27 -20.38
C GLN A 150 -27.29 -27.63 -19.17
N ILE A 151 -27.05 -26.36 -18.83
CA ILE A 151 -27.59 -25.73 -17.60
C ILE A 151 -28.09 -24.31 -17.88
N VAL A 152 -29.00 -24.14 -18.85
CA VAL A 152 -29.33 -22.80 -19.36
C VAL A 152 -30.40 -22.05 -18.55
N GLU A 153 -31.35 -22.70 -17.88
CA GLU A 153 -32.47 -21.96 -17.28
C GLU A 153 -32.33 -21.58 -15.79
N LYS A 154 -31.44 -22.23 -15.01
CA LYS A 154 -31.18 -21.90 -13.58
C LYS A 154 -29.84 -21.20 -13.33
N GLY A 155 -29.01 -21.03 -14.37
CA GLY A 155 -27.63 -20.55 -14.24
C GLY A 155 -27.51 -19.04 -14.17
N GLU A 156 -28.38 -18.29 -14.84
CA GLU A 156 -28.24 -16.83 -14.97
C GLU A 156 -28.50 -16.09 -13.66
N ALA A 157 -29.51 -16.50 -12.89
CA ALA A 157 -29.76 -16.00 -11.53
C ALA A 157 -28.59 -16.31 -10.58
N VAL A 158 -27.96 -17.48 -10.71
CA VAL A 158 -26.81 -17.88 -9.87
C VAL A 158 -25.56 -17.03 -10.15
N LYS A 159 -25.38 -16.53 -11.39
CA LYS A 159 -24.26 -15.64 -11.76
C LYS A 159 -24.36 -14.27 -11.09
N SER A 160 -25.53 -13.64 -11.23
CA SER A 160 -25.82 -12.35 -10.59
C SER A 160 -25.71 -12.49 -9.07
N ASN A 161 -26.28 -13.55 -8.50
CA ASN A 161 -26.21 -13.79 -7.06
C ASN A 161 -24.78 -13.98 -6.54
N LEU A 162 -23.89 -14.66 -7.27
CA LEU A 162 -22.50 -14.85 -6.84
C LEU A 162 -21.74 -13.51 -6.78
N LEU A 163 -21.89 -12.69 -7.81
CA LEU A 163 -21.25 -11.38 -7.86
C LEU A 163 -21.84 -10.44 -6.81
N MET A 164 -23.17 -10.48 -6.62
CA MET A 164 -23.87 -9.71 -5.58
C MET A 164 -23.43 -10.12 -4.17
N CYS A 165 -23.34 -11.42 -3.86
CA CYS A 165 -22.83 -11.88 -2.56
C CYS A 165 -21.39 -11.43 -2.30
N ALA A 166 -20.53 -11.45 -3.32
CA ALA A 166 -19.17 -10.93 -3.18
C ALA A 166 -19.14 -9.40 -3.01
N ALA A 167 -20.01 -8.68 -3.73
CA ALA A 167 -20.14 -7.24 -3.64
C ALA A 167 -20.62 -6.80 -2.26
N GLU A 168 -21.67 -7.44 -1.71
CA GLU A 168 -22.21 -7.17 -0.38
C GLU A 168 -21.13 -7.25 0.71
N VAL A 169 -20.24 -8.25 0.64
CA VAL A 169 -19.12 -8.38 1.59
C VAL A 169 -18.11 -7.23 1.45
N VAL A 170 -17.84 -6.79 0.22
CA VAL A 170 -16.91 -5.66 -0.02
C VAL A 170 -17.55 -4.35 0.43
N GLU A 171 -18.84 -4.14 0.13
CA GLU A 171 -19.62 -2.97 0.55
C GLU A 171 -19.70 -2.89 2.08
N ASP A 172 -20.03 -3.96 2.78
CA ASP A 172 -20.03 -4.00 4.25
C ASP A 172 -18.64 -3.66 4.82
N MET A 173 -17.57 -4.14 4.17
CA MET A 173 -16.21 -3.81 4.60
C MET A 173 -15.85 -2.33 4.40
N ILE A 174 -16.37 -1.70 3.32
CA ILE A 174 -16.23 -0.28 3.05
C ILE A 174 -17.04 0.53 4.07
N ASP A 175 -18.29 0.17 4.30
CA ASP A 175 -19.21 0.84 5.22
C ASP A 175 -18.72 0.79 6.67
N THR A 176 -18.22 -0.37 7.09
CA THR A 176 -17.60 -0.55 8.41
C THR A 176 -16.23 0.14 8.53
N LYS A 177 -15.69 0.68 7.43
CA LYS A 177 -14.38 1.31 7.36
C LYS A 177 -13.28 0.40 7.92
N SER A 178 -13.41 -0.90 7.68
CA SER A 178 -12.48 -1.90 8.22
C SER A 178 -11.04 -1.67 7.76
N GLY A 179 -10.85 -1.13 6.54
CA GLY A 179 -9.54 -0.71 6.04
C GLY A 179 -8.92 0.47 6.78
N SER A 180 -9.72 1.32 7.45
CA SER A 180 -9.23 2.47 8.21
C SER A 180 -8.49 2.08 9.49
N ILE A 181 -8.48 0.80 9.89
CA ILE A 181 -7.71 0.36 11.07
C ILE A 181 -6.20 0.63 10.91
N VAL A 182 -5.67 0.48 9.70
CA VAL A 182 -4.26 0.75 9.40
C VAL A 182 -3.98 2.24 9.43
N HIS A 183 -4.91 3.05 8.92
CA HIS A 183 -4.87 4.51 8.99
C HIS A 183 -4.89 5.00 10.44
N LYS A 184 -5.81 4.51 11.27
CA LYS A 184 -5.89 4.83 12.71
C LYS A 184 -4.60 4.51 13.43
N LYS A 185 -3.94 3.39 13.10
CA LYS A 185 -2.66 3.02 13.68
C LYS A 185 -1.55 4.00 13.29
N LEU A 186 -1.50 4.43 12.03
CA LEU A 186 -0.56 5.47 11.59
C LEU A 186 -0.83 6.83 12.26
N ALA A 187 -2.10 7.18 12.48
CA ALA A 187 -2.47 8.39 13.22
C ALA A 187 -1.96 8.38 14.67
N THR A 188 -1.99 7.23 15.36
CA THR A 188 -1.40 7.11 16.71
C THR A 188 0.11 7.31 16.76
N GLN A 189 0.78 7.18 15.61
CA GLN A 189 2.22 7.40 15.44
C GLN A 189 2.54 8.82 14.97
N GLY A 190 1.52 9.70 14.87
CA GLY A 190 1.67 11.09 14.45
C GLY A 190 1.58 11.32 12.94
N PHE A 191 1.23 10.30 12.15
CA PHE A 191 1.01 10.46 10.71
C PHE A 191 -0.46 10.78 10.42
N GLN A 192 -0.72 12.03 10.04
CA GLN A 192 -2.02 12.44 9.50
C GLN A 192 -2.01 12.18 7.99
N ILE A 193 -2.82 11.22 7.54
CA ILE A 193 -2.95 10.88 6.13
C ILE A 193 -4.34 11.34 5.69
N GLU A 194 -4.38 12.22 4.71
CA GLU A 194 -5.61 12.64 4.05
C GLU A 194 -5.68 11.99 2.68
N PHE A 195 -6.85 11.49 2.31
CA PHE A 195 -7.11 10.95 0.98
C PHE A 195 -7.74 12.06 0.15
N GLU A 196 -7.34 12.18 -1.11
CA GLU A 196 -7.98 13.09 -2.06
C GLU A 196 -9.44 12.64 -2.23
N GLU A 197 -10.39 13.55 -2.03
CA GLU A 197 -11.81 13.29 -2.31
C GLU A 197 -12.00 13.35 -3.84
N ASP A 198 -12.48 12.25 -4.43
CA ASP A 198 -12.84 12.14 -5.86
C ASP A 198 -14.17 12.86 -6.17
#